data_AF-A0A829QRE7-F1
#
_entry.id   AF-A0A829QRE7-F1
#
_cell.length_a   1.000
_cell.length_b   1.000
_cell.length_c   1.000
_cell.angle_alpha   90.00
_cell.angle_beta   90.00
_cell.angle_gamma   90.00
#
_symmetry.space_group_name_H-M   'P 1'
#
loop_
_entity.id
_entity.type
_entity.pdbx_description
1 polymer ?
#
loop_
_entity_poly.entity_id
_entity_poly.type
_entity_poly.pdbx_seq_one_letter_code
_entity_poly.pdbx_strand_id
1 'polypeptide(L)'
;MHLDTVCTMVDTDAVVMYPAIQDSLSAFTIRRTDSGVSISGAEPFVEAAADAMGIGKLRVIDTGLDPVTAEREQWDDGNNTLALAPGVVVAYERNVETNARLEDSGIEVLAISASELGTGRGGPRCMSCPVSRDLL
;
A
#
# COMPACT_ATOMS: atom_id res chain seq x y z
N MET A 1 -2.31 13.52 4.91
CA MET A 1 -2.44 12.04 4.82
C MET A 1 -3.23 11.71 3.57
N HIS A 2 -2.82 10.66 2.88
CA HIS A 2 -3.39 10.19 1.61
C HIS A 2 -3.53 8.66 1.64
N LEU A 3 -4.30 8.07 0.71
CA LEU A 3 -4.50 6.61 0.70
C LEU A 3 -3.18 5.83 0.59
N ASP A 4 -2.23 6.34 -0.20
CA ASP A 4 -0.92 5.72 -0.40
C ASP A 4 0.04 5.86 0.79
N THR A 5 -0.31 6.65 1.79
CA THR A 5 0.42 6.66 3.08
C THR A 5 -0.06 5.57 4.02
N VAL A 6 -1.17 4.89 3.72
CA VAL A 6 -1.77 3.88 4.60
C VAL A 6 -2.08 2.55 3.91
N CYS A 7 -2.10 2.49 2.58
CA CYS A 7 -2.31 1.28 1.80
C CYS A 7 -1.68 1.40 0.41
N THR A 8 -0.76 0.50 0.07
CA THR A 8 -0.06 0.50 -1.24
C THR A 8 0.08 -0.91 -1.80
N MET A 9 -0.23 -1.08 -3.08
CA MET A 9 0.00 -2.34 -3.81
C MET A 9 1.49 -2.61 -3.99
N VAL A 10 1.92 -3.81 -3.58
CA VAL A 10 3.32 -4.28 -3.67
C VAL A 10 3.49 -5.51 -4.57
N ASP A 11 2.38 -6.18 -4.93
CA ASP A 11 2.36 -7.31 -5.86
C ASP A 11 1.00 -7.39 -6.59
N THR A 12 0.77 -8.39 -7.44
CA THR A 12 -0.51 -8.60 -8.14
C THR A 12 -1.67 -8.93 -7.21
N ASP A 13 -1.38 -9.47 -6.02
CA ASP A 13 -2.37 -9.91 -5.05
C ASP A 13 -2.13 -9.36 -3.63
N ALA A 14 -1.22 -8.39 -3.47
CA ALA A 14 -0.80 -7.92 -2.15
C ALA A 14 -0.67 -6.42 -2.00
N VAL A 15 -1.06 -5.96 -0.81
CA VAL A 15 -0.85 -4.59 -0.31
C VAL A 15 -0.02 -4.62 0.97
N VAL A 16 0.78 -3.58 1.17
CA VAL A 16 1.24 -3.17 2.50
C VAL A 16 0.23 -2.18 3.08
N MET A 17 -0.22 -2.40 4.31
CA MET A 17 -1.32 -1.62 4.91
C MET A 17 -1.07 -1.29 6.37
N TYR A 18 -1.42 -0.05 6.76
CA TYR A 18 -1.37 0.39 8.15
C TYR A 18 -2.47 -0.29 8.97
N PRO A 19 -2.14 -1.06 10.03
CA PRO A 19 -3.11 -1.88 10.75
C PRO A 19 -4.32 -1.11 11.30
N ALA A 20 -4.12 0.13 11.75
CA ALA A 20 -5.18 0.89 12.42
C ALA A 20 -6.34 1.29 11.48
N ILE A 21 -6.14 1.26 10.16
CA ILE A 21 -7.19 1.57 9.19
C ILE A 21 -7.80 0.33 8.54
N GLN A 22 -7.20 -0.85 8.72
CA GLN A 22 -7.57 -2.06 7.98
C GLN A 22 -9.06 -2.40 8.12
N ASP A 23 -9.57 -2.36 9.36
CA ASP A 23 -10.96 -2.76 9.64
C ASP A 23 -11.96 -1.58 9.55
N SER A 24 -11.49 -0.35 9.39
CA SER A 24 -12.34 0.85 9.37
C SER A 24 -12.44 1.50 7.98
N LEU A 25 -11.53 1.17 7.06
CA LEU A 25 -11.55 1.72 5.72
C LEU A 25 -12.68 1.09 4.90
N SER A 26 -13.55 1.95 4.36
CA SER A 26 -14.62 1.55 3.45
C SER A 26 -14.37 2.05 2.02
N ALA A 27 -14.83 1.27 1.05
CA ALA A 27 -14.86 1.61 -0.36
C ALA A 27 -16.29 1.86 -0.84
N PHE A 28 -16.43 2.73 -1.83
CA PHE A 28 -17.66 2.96 -2.58
C PHE A 28 -17.37 2.63 -4.04
N THR A 29 -18.07 1.64 -4.60
CA THR A 29 -17.84 1.24 -5.98
C THR A 29 -18.56 2.19 -6.92
N ILE A 30 -17.79 2.84 -7.80
CA ILE A 30 -18.27 3.77 -8.81
C ILE A 30 -18.31 3.06 -10.15
N ARG A 31 -19.50 2.95 -10.78
CA ARG A 31 -19.67 2.35 -12.11
C ARG A 31 -20.26 3.36 -13.08
N ARG A 32 -19.73 3.37 -14.32
CA ARG A 32 -20.33 4.14 -15.41
C ARG A 32 -21.61 3.44 -15.88
N THR A 33 -22.65 4.21 -16.14
CA THR A 33 -23.92 3.77 -16.71
C THR A 33 -24.21 4.57 -17.99
N ASP A 34 -25.22 4.15 -18.75
CA ASP A 34 -25.66 4.88 -19.95
C ASP A 34 -26.11 6.31 -19.64
N SER A 35 -26.65 6.54 -18.44
CA SER A 35 -27.18 7.82 -17.98
C SER A 35 -26.24 8.61 -17.05
N GLY A 36 -25.03 8.09 -16.77
CA GLY A 36 -24.07 8.77 -15.90
C GLY A 36 -23.24 7.79 -15.07
N VAL A 37 -23.39 7.89 -13.75
CA VAL A 37 -22.61 7.13 -12.77
C VAL A 37 -23.54 6.59 -11.69
N SER A 38 -23.33 5.33 -11.30
CA SER A 38 -23.89 4.76 -10.08
C SER A 38 -22.81 4.56 -9.02
N ILE A 39 -23.19 4.74 -7.76
CA ILE A 39 -22.33 4.56 -6.60
C ILE A 39 -23.00 3.54 -5.68
N SER A 40 -22.30 2.47 -5.32
CA SER A 40 -22.80 1.46 -4.38
C SER A 40 -22.78 1.97 -2.93
N GLY A 41 -23.34 1.19 -2.01
CA GLY A 41 -23.13 1.40 -0.58
C GLY A 41 -21.67 1.16 -0.17
N ALA A 42 -21.35 1.57 1.06
CA ALA A 42 -20.03 1.34 1.66
C ALA A 42 -19.79 -0.15 1.90
N GLU A 43 -18.65 -0.65 1.44
CA GLU A 43 -18.18 -2.02 1.65
C GLU A 43 -16.79 -1.99 2.30
N PRO A 44 -16.40 -3.03 3.06
CA PRO A 44 -15.03 -3.18 3.52
C PRO A 44 -14.01 -3.05 2.37
N PHE A 45 -12.98 -2.23 2.56
CA PHE A 45 -12.07 -1.86 1.47
C PHE A 45 -11.32 -3.05 0.86
N VAL A 46 -10.83 -3.98 1.70
CA VAL A 46 -10.00 -5.10 1.25
C VAL A 46 -10.80 -6.05 0.35
N GLU A 47 -12.05 -6.33 0.72
CA GLU A 47 -13.00 -7.14 -0.03
C GLU A 47 -13.40 -6.47 -1.33
N ALA A 48 -13.78 -5.19 -1.28
CA ALA A 48 -14.15 -4.43 -2.48
C ALA A 48 -12.97 -4.30 -3.47
N ALA A 49 -11.75 -4.15 -2.97
CA ALA A 49 -10.54 -4.12 -3.80
C ALA A 49 -10.27 -5.48 -4.46
N ALA A 50 -10.39 -6.59 -3.71
CA ALA A 50 -10.23 -7.94 -4.26
C ALA A 50 -11.25 -8.22 -5.38
N ASP A 51 -12.52 -7.87 -5.15
CA ASP A 51 -13.61 -8.02 -6.14
C ASP A 51 -13.34 -7.16 -7.39
N ALA A 52 -12.90 -5.92 -7.21
CA ALA A 52 -12.58 -5.02 -8.33
C ALA A 52 -11.39 -5.52 -9.16
N MET A 53 -10.44 -6.18 -8.52
CA MET A 53 -9.27 -6.80 -9.17
C MET A 53 -9.60 -8.17 -9.79
N GLY A 54 -10.75 -8.77 -9.48
CA GLY A 54 -11.14 -10.10 -9.96
C GLY A 54 -10.35 -11.24 -9.30
N ILE A 55 -9.82 -11.03 -8.08
CA ILE A 55 -9.07 -12.03 -7.32
C ILE A 55 -9.90 -12.53 -6.13
N GLY A 56 -9.67 -13.78 -5.72
CA GLY A 56 -10.45 -14.37 -4.62
C GLY A 56 -10.14 -13.77 -3.24
N LYS A 57 -8.94 -13.20 -3.05
CA LYS A 57 -8.53 -12.57 -1.80
C LYS A 57 -7.36 -11.62 -2.05
N LEU A 58 -7.44 -10.41 -1.51
CA LEU A 58 -6.30 -9.50 -1.41
C LEU A 58 -5.49 -9.83 -0.15
N ARG A 59 -4.20 -10.08 -0.31
CA ARG A 59 -3.27 -10.36 0.77
C ARG A 59 -2.83 -9.04 1.41
N VAL A 60 -3.04 -8.92 2.71
CA VAL A 60 -2.62 -7.74 3.47
C VAL A 60 -1.36 -8.08 4.24
N ILE A 61 -0.29 -7.35 3.96
CA ILE A 61 0.96 -7.37 4.71
C ILE A 61 0.89 -6.20 5.69
N ASP A 62 0.75 -6.50 6.98
CA ASP A 62 0.72 -5.49 8.01
C ASP A 62 2.13 -4.96 8.33
N THR A 63 2.22 -3.75 8.89
CA THR A 63 3.51 -3.14 9.30
C THR A 63 3.90 -3.48 10.75
N GLY A 64 3.38 -4.57 11.32
CA GLY A 64 3.64 -4.95 12.71
C GLY A 64 2.42 -4.90 13.62
N LEU A 65 2.39 -5.84 14.58
CA LEU A 65 1.37 -5.91 15.64
C LEU A 65 1.74 -5.07 16.87
N ASP A 66 3.02 -4.68 17.03
CA ASP A 66 3.41 -3.75 18.10
C ASP A 66 2.95 -2.34 17.74
N PRO A 67 1.98 -1.76 18.47
CA PRO A 67 1.40 -0.48 18.09
C PRO A 67 2.43 0.65 18.06
N VAL A 68 3.45 0.60 18.92
CA VAL A 68 4.50 1.63 19.01
C VAL A 68 5.40 1.59 17.77
N THR A 69 5.83 0.39 17.36
CA THR A 69 6.64 0.21 16.16
C THR A 69 5.85 0.52 14.90
N ALA A 70 4.60 0.06 14.81
CA ALA A 70 3.72 0.35 13.68
C ALA A 70 3.42 1.86 13.54
N GLU A 71 3.17 2.57 14.64
CA GLU A 71 3.00 4.03 14.62
C GLU A 71 4.29 4.75 14.19
N ARG A 72 5.46 4.29 14.66
CA ARG A 72 6.75 4.88 14.29
C ARG A 72 7.06 4.68 12.81
N GLU A 73 6.93 3.47 12.29
CA GLU A 73 7.21 3.20 10.89
C GLU A 73 6.15 3.82 9.97
N GLN A 74 4.90 3.90 10.41
CA GLN A 74 3.88 4.70 9.73
C GLN A 74 4.26 6.19 9.68
N TRP A 75 4.83 6.73 10.75
CA TRP A 75 5.33 8.10 10.80
C TRP A 75 6.54 8.33 9.88
N ASP A 76 7.35 7.29 9.64
CA ASP A 76 8.47 7.25 8.68
C ASP A 76 8.05 6.74 7.27
N ASP A 77 6.75 6.79 6.95
CA ASP A 77 6.16 6.42 5.65
C ASP A 77 6.45 4.97 5.18
N GLY A 78 6.49 4.00 6.10
CA GLY A 78 6.68 2.57 5.84
C GLY A 78 5.71 1.97 4.83
N ASN A 79 4.48 2.49 4.76
CA ASN A 79 3.45 2.03 3.83
C ASN A 79 3.56 2.65 2.42
N ASN A 80 4.47 3.60 2.19
CA ASN A 80 4.59 4.35 0.95
C ASN A 80 5.70 3.80 0.04
N THR A 81 5.68 2.49 -0.19
CA THR A 81 6.64 1.78 -1.04
C THR A 81 6.37 2.02 -2.53
N LEU A 82 7.42 2.02 -3.35
CA LEU A 82 7.28 2.13 -4.81
C LEU A 82 7.50 0.77 -5.46
N ALA A 83 6.43 0.14 -5.97
CA ALA A 83 6.56 -1.09 -6.75
C ALA A 83 7.21 -0.81 -8.12
N LEU A 84 8.32 -1.45 -8.45
CA LEU A 84 8.97 -1.38 -9.77
C LEU A 84 8.45 -2.46 -10.71
N ALA A 85 8.19 -3.64 -10.17
CA ALA A 85 7.58 -4.79 -10.83
C ALA A 85 6.72 -5.56 -9.81
N PRO A 86 5.88 -6.52 -10.23
CA PRO A 86 5.21 -7.43 -9.30
C PRO A 86 6.22 -8.06 -8.33
N GLY A 87 6.01 -7.85 -7.03
CA GLY A 87 6.88 -8.39 -5.98
C GLY A 87 8.23 -7.71 -5.82
N VAL A 88 8.49 -6.56 -6.47
CA VAL A 88 9.75 -5.80 -6.33
C VAL A 88 9.46 -4.36 -5.96
N VAL A 89 9.89 -3.92 -4.78
CA VAL A 89 9.59 -2.59 -4.24
C VAL A 89 10.82 -1.82 -3.80
N VAL A 90 10.75 -0.50 -3.89
CA VAL A 90 11.69 0.42 -3.24
C VAL A 90 11.08 0.91 -1.93
N ALA A 91 11.84 0.80 -0.83
CA ALA A 91 11.43 1.23 0.50
C ALA A 91 12.59 1.93 1.23
N TYR A 92 12.29 2.61 2.33
CA TYR A 92 13.34 3.21 3.17
C TYR A 92 13.99 2.17 4.08
N GLU A 93 15.32 2.22 4.20
CA GLU A 93 16.10 1.28 5.02
C GLU A 93 15.74 1.30 6.51
N ARG A 94 15.20 2.42 7.01
CA ARG A 94 14.87 2.60 8.43
C ARG A 94 13.58 1.88 8.87
N ASN A 95 12.74 1.46 7.92
CA ASN A 95 11.48 0.76 8.19
C ASN A 95 11.74 -0.75 8.29
N VAL A 96 12.57 -1.11 9.27
CA VAL A 96 13.17 -2.45 9.40
C VAL A 96 12.11 -3.54 9.53
N GLU A 97 11.07 -3.31 10.35
CA GLU A 97 10.01 -4.31 10.57
C GLU A 97 9.14 -4.48 9.32
N THR A 98 8.72 -3.37 8.71
CA THR A 98 7.97 -3.39 7.45
C THR A 98 8.75 -4.09 6.33
N ASN A 99 10.04 -3.79 6.19
CA ASN A 99 10.90 -4.43 5.18
C ASN A 99 11.02 -5.94 5.42
N ALA A 100 11.26 -6.37 6.66
CA ALA A 100 11.33 -7.79 7.00
C ALA A 100 10.02 -8.52 6.68
N ARG A 101 8.87 -7.92 6.97
CA ARG A 101 7.55 -8.51 6.65
C ARG A 101 7.27 -8.60 5.16
N LEU A 102 7.69 -7.60 4.39
CA LEU A 102 7.63 -7.64 2.93
C LEU A 102 8.49 -8.79 2.40
N GLU A 103 9.72 -8.92 2.88
CA GLU A 103 10.65 -10.00 2.50
C GLU A 103 10.11 -11.39 2.88
N ASP A 104 9.61 -11.57 4.11
CA ASP A 104 8.96 -12.81 4.57
C ASP A 104 7.71 -13.16 3.75
N SER A 105 7.08 -12.15 3.13
CA SER A 105 5.93 -12.28 2.25
C SER A 105 6.30 -12.48 0.78
N GLY A 106 7.58 -12.70 0.47
CA GLY A 106 8.09 -12.97 -0.87
C GLY A 106 8.33 -11.72 -1.74
N ILE A 107 8.33 -10.53 -1.15
CA ILE A 107 8.58 -9.26 -1.85
C ILE A 107 10.08 -8.92 -1.77
N GLU A 108 10.71 -8.66 -2.92
CA GLU A 108 12.06 -8.11 -2.98
C GLU A 108 12.05 -6.63 -2.57
N VAL A 109 12.82 -6.28 -1.54
CA VAL A 109 12.92 -4.90 -1.03
C VAL A 109 14.26 -4.28 -1.41
N LEU A 110 14.20 -3.28 -2.28
CA LEU A 110 15.32 -2.40 -2.64
C LEU A 110 15.37 -1.23 -1.66
N ALA A 111 16.08 -1.42 -0.55
CA ALA A 111 16.20 -0.41 0.49
C ALA A 111 17.08 0.78 0.04
N ILE A 112 16.59 2.00 0.27
CA ILE A 112 17.35 3.25 0.07
C ILE A 112 17.46 4.04 1.37
N SER A 113 18.53 4.83 1.50
CA SER A 113 18.70 5.68 2.67
C SER A 113 17.71 6.84 2.69
N ALA A 114 17.19 7.13 3.89
CA ALA A 114 16.12 8.10 4.12
C ALA A 114 16.51 9.19 5.14
N SER A 115 17.81 9.35 5.43
CA SER A 115 18.32 10.25 6.46
C SER A 115 17.72 11.65 6.37
N GLU A 116 17.76 12.25 5.17
CA GLU A 116 17.21 13.58 4.88
C GLU A 116 15.82 13.51 4.23
N LEU A 117 15.63 12.63 3.24
CA LEU A 117 14.39 12.58 2.45
C LEU A 117 13.16 12.19 3.29
N GLY A 118 13.34 11.32 4.29
CA GLY A 118 12.26 10.92 5.20
C GLY A 118 11.73 12.08 6.04
N THR A 119 12.51 13.15 6.26
CA THR A 119 12.05 14.33 7.02
C THR A 119 10.89 15.05 6.33
N GLY A 120 10.77 14.91 5.01
CA GLY A 120 9.68 15.46 4.20
C GLY A 120 8.34 14.75 4.37
N ARG A 121 8.27 13.65 5.14
CA ARG A 121 7.07 12.82 5.34
C ARG A 121 6.47 12.34 4.01
N GLY A 122 7.33 11.72 3.21
CA GLY A 122 6.94 10.95 2.04
C GLY A 122 7.94 9.85 1.73
N GLY A 123 7.43 8.69 1.31
CA GLY A 123 8.23 7.56 0.86
C GLY A 123 8.64 7.65 -0.61
N PRO A 124 9.31 6.60 -1.12
CA PRO A 124 9.70 6.49 -2.52
C PRO A 124 8.54 6.72 -3.51
N ARG A 125 7.31 6.30 -3.15
CA ARG A 125 6.14 6.49 -4.01
C ARG A 125 5.75 7.96 -4.13
N CYS A 126 5.74 8.71 -3.03
CA CYS A 126 5.48 10.16 -3.02
C CYS A 126 6.46 10.97 -3.88
N MET A 127 7.69 10.49 -4.06
CA MET A 127 8.72 11.14 -4.90
C MET A 127 8.66 10.73 -6.37
N SER A 128 7.66 9.95 -6.78
CA SER A 128 7.59 9.34 -8.10
C SER A 128 6.25 9.61 -8.81
N CYS A 129 6.27 9.62 -10.13
CA CYS A 129 5.08 9.70 -10.97
C CYS A 129 5.28 8.80 -12.19
N PRO A 130 4.80 7.54 -12.15
CA PRO A 130 4.98 6.62 -13.27
C PRO A 130 4.36 7.17 -14.57
N VAL A 131 5.16 7.29 -15.63
CA VAL A 131 4.71 7.78 -16.94
C VAL A 131 4.22 6.63 -17.83
N SER A 132 4.82 5.45 -17.66
CA SER A 132 4.48 4.23 -18.40
C SER A 132 4.74 3.02 -17.52
N ARG A 133 3.85 2.03 -17.61
CA ARG A 133 3.96 0.68 -17.04
C ARG A 133 3.32 -0.29 -18.02
N ASP A 134 3.89 -1.48 -18.15
CA ASP A 134 3.30 -2.54 -18.95
C ASP A 134 2.00 -3.05 -18.29
N LEU A 135 1.11 -3.60 -19.11
CA LEU A 135 -0.08 -4.29 -18.61
C LEU A 135 0.31 -5.61 -17.96
N LEU A 136 -0.42 -5.97 -16.91
CA LEU A 136 -0.34 -7.28 -16.25
C LEU A 136 -1.08 -8.35 -17.08
#